data_AF-A0A351HF04-F1
#
_entry.id   AF-A0A351HF04-F1
#
_cell.length_a   1.000
_cell.length_b   1.000
_cell.length_c   1.000
_cell.angle_alpha   90.00
_cell.angle_beta   90.00
_cell.angle_gamma   90.00
#
_symmetry.space_group_name_H-M   'P 1'
#
loop_
_entity.id
_entity.type
_entity.pdbx_description
1 polymer ?
#
loop_
_entity_poly.entity_id
_entity_poly.type
_entity_poly.pdbx_seq_one_letter_code
_entity_poly.pdbx_strand_id
1 'polypeptide(L)' 'MTEGQDCEIAKVARIFINLGAPETQARVMAAQLLKRAGQIAEERGISKVEASETLLKQVIEARQGA' A
#
# COMPACT_ATOMS: atom_id res chain seq x y z
N MET A 1 9.50 2.19 17.81
CA MET A 1 8.44 2.91 17.09
C MET A 1 7.68 1.88 16.26
N THR A 2 6.68 1.21 16.83
CA THR A 2 6.07 0.01 16.19
C THR A 2 4.53 0.10 16.15
N GLU A 3 3.90 0.69 17.17
CA GLU A 3 2.43 0.79 17.25
C GLU A 3 1.79 1.64 16.13
N GLY A 4 2.49 2.68 15.65
CA GLY A 4 1.97 3.55 14.58
C GLY A 4 2.01 2.91 13.19
N GLN A 5 3.04 2.10 12.91
CA GLN A 5 3.23 1.47 11.60
C GLN A 5 2.28 0.28 11.40
N ASP A 6 2.05 -0.51 12.45
CA ASP A 6 1.11 -1.64 12.38
C ASP A 6 -0.34 -1.17 12.16
N CYS A 7 -0.72 -0.01 12.71
CA CYS A 7 -2.01 0.62 12.48
C CYS A 7 -2.17 1.09 11.01
N GLU A 8 -1.15 1.71 10.42
CA GLU A 8 -1.17 2.08 8.99
C GLU A 8 -1.26 0.85 8.09
N ILE A 9 -0.45 -0.19 8.37
CA ILE A 9 -0.46 -1.44 7.60
C ILE A 9 -1.85 -2.08 7.66
N ALA A 10 -2.48 -2.13 8.83
CA ALA A 10 -3.83 -2.69 8.98
C ALA A 10 -4.88 -1.92 8.15
N LYS A 11 -4.82 -0.58 8.13
CA LYS A 11 -5.73 0.26 7.33
C LYS A 11 -5.55 0.00 5.84
N VAL A 12 -4.31 -0.04 5.36
CA VAL A 12 -4.00 -0.29 3.95
C VAL A 12 -4.32 -1.75 3.56
N ALA A 13 -4.09 -2.71 4.46
CA ALA A 13 -4.45 -4.11 4.24
C ALA A 13 -5.95 -4.27 3.99
N ARG A 14 -6.80 -3.45 4.64
CA ARG A 14 -8.24 -3.49 4.39
C ARG A 14 -8.60 -3.21 2.93
N ILE A 15 -7.82 -2.39 2.23
CA ILE A 15 -8.01 -2.13 0.79
C ILE A 15 -7.76 -3.43 0.01
N PHE A 16 -6.66 -4.12 0.26
CA PHE A 16 -6.36 -5.39 -0.41
C PHE A 16 -7.36 -6.50 -0.08
N ILE A 17 -7.88 -6.55 1.15
CA ILE A 17 -8.97 -7.46 1.52
C ILE A 17 -10.22 -7.16 0.69
N ASN A 18 -10.60 -5.88 0.56
CA ASN A 18 -11.75 -5.48 -0.25
C ASN A 18 -11.53 -5.76 -1.75
N LEU A 19 -10.27 -5.86 -2.19
CA LEU A 19 -9.89 -6.30 -3.54
C LEU A 19 -9.83 -7.83 -3.70
N GLY A 20 -10.07 -8.60 -2.63
CA GLY A 20 -10.16 -10.07 -2.65
C GLY A 20 -8.93 -10.81 -2.13
N ALA A 21 -7.93 -10.14 -1.58
CA ALA A 21 -6.77 -10.80 -0.98
C ALA A 21 -7.10 -11.39 0.40
N PRO A 22 -6.62 -12.60 0.74
CA PRO A 22 -6.67 -13.13 2.10
C PRO A 22 -5.97 -12.18 3.10
N GLU A 23 -6.43 -12.13 4.36
CA GLU A 23 -5.92 -11.15 5.35
C GLU A 23 -4.39 -11.19 5.52
N THR A 24 -3.81 -12.40 5.58
CA THR A 24 -2.35 -12.56 5.73
C THR A 24 -1.60 -11.98 4.54
N GLN A 25 -2.07 -12.25 3.32
CA GLN A 25 -1.49 -11.69 2.10
C GLN A 25 -1.71 -10.17 2.01
N ALA A 26 -2.89 -9.69 2.38
CA ALA A 26 -3.22 -8.27 2.38
C ALA A 26 -2.30 -7.45 3.29
N ARG A 27 -1.93 -7.98 4.47
CA ARG A 27 -0.96 -7.33 5.36
C ARG A 27 0.44 -7.25 4.75
N VAL A 28 0.89 -8.32 4.11
CA VAL A 28 2.19 -8.35 3.41
C VAL A 28 2.20 -7.31 2.28
N MET A 29 1.15 -7.29 1.45
CA MET A 29 1.01 -6.33 0.36
C MET A 29 0.98 -4.88 0.86
N ALA A 30 0.26 -4.62 1.95
CA ALA A 30 0.20 -3.30 2.58
C ALA A 30 1.57 -2.83 3.08
N ALA A 31 2.32 -3.70 3.77
CA ALA A 31 3.67 -3.38 4.25
C ALA A 31 4.62 -3.09 3.07
N GLN A 32 4.56 -3.89 2.01
CA GLN A 32 5.36 -3.68 0.81
C GLN A 32 5.00 -2.38 0.08
N LEU A 33 3.71 -2.08 -0.07
CA LEU A 33 3.23 -0.85 -0.70
C LEU A 33 3.71 0.38 0.07
N LEU A 34 3.53 0.40 1.40
CA LEU A 34 3.96 1.54 2.23
C LEU A 34 5.47 1.72 2.24
N LYS A 35 6.24 0.62 2.23
CA LYS A 35 7.70 0.67 2.10
C LYS A 35 8.09 1.30 0.76
N ARG A 36 7.48 0.86 -0.35
CA ARG A 36 7.77 1.39 -1.67
C ARG A 36 7.33 2.83 -1.83
N ALA A 37 6.19 3.21 -1.27
CA ALA A 37 5.71 4.59 -1.23
C ALA A 37 6.70 5.51 -0.50
N GLY A 38 7.28 5.05 0.62
CA GLY A 38 8.32 5.79 1.34
C GLY A 38 9.56 6.03 0.48
N GLN A 39 10.03 5.01 -0.23
CA GLN A 39 11.17 5.14 -1.15
C GLN A 39 10.87 6.11 -2.29
N ILE A 40 9.70 6.00 -2.92
CA ILE A 40 9.30 6.89 -4.02
C ILE A 40 9.17 8.34 -3.54
N ALA A 41 8.60 8.55 -2.34
CA ALA A 41 8.48 9.87 -1.74
C ALA A 41 9.86 10.53 -1.55
N GLU A 42 10.84 9.77 -1.05
CA GLU A 42 12.22 10.23 -0.90
C GLU A 42 12.89 10.48 -2.25
N GLU A 43 12.82 9.54 -3.19
CA GLU A 43 13.44 9.62 -4.51
C GLU A 43 12.89 10.79 -5.35
N ARG A 44 11.61 11.12 -5.20
CA ARG A 44 10.90 12.09 -6.07
C ARG A 44 10.54 13.40 -5.36
N GLY A 45 10.81 13.53 -4.06
CA GLY A 45 10.46 14.71 -3.28
C GLY A 45 8.95 14.94 -3.14
N ILE A 46 8.14 13.88 -3.21
CA ILE A 46 6.67 13.93 -3.07
C ILE A 46 6.23 13.39 -1.72
N SER A 47 4.95 13.55 -1.39
CA SER A 47 4.44 13.01 -0.12
C SER A 47 4.29 11.47 -0.16
N LYS A 48 4.42 10.80 1.01
CA LYS A 48 4.15 9.37 1.14
C LYS A 48 2.70 9.02 0.76
N VAL A 49 1.75 9.92 1.00
CA VAL A 49 0.33 9.76 0.64
C VAL A 49 0.19 9.72 -0.89
N GLU A 50 0.73 10.70 -1.59
CA GLU A 50 0.70 10.79 -3.06
C GLU A 50 1.39 9.58 -3.73
N ALA A 51 2.53 9.16 -3.19
CA ALA A 51 3.22 7.95 -3.65
C ALA A 51 2.36 6.68 -3.42
N SER A 52 1.67 6.58 -2.27
CA SER A 52 0.80 5.45 -1.95
C SER A 52 -0.43 5.40 -2.86
N GLU A 53 -1.05 6.55 -3.15
CA GLU A 53 -2.18 6.66 -4.08
C GLU A 53 -1.79 6.20 -5.48
N THR A 54 -0.62 6.62 -5.97
CA THR A 54 -0.09 6.20 -7.28
C THR A 54 0.07 4.67 -7.36
N LEU A 55 0.65 4.06 -6.31
CA LEU A 55 0.83 2.60 -6.27
C LEU A 55 -0.51 1.85 -6.19
N LEU A 56 -1.46 2.34 -5.39
CA LEU A 56 -2.79 1.72 -5.29
C LEU A 56 -3.56 1.80 -6.61
N LYS A 57 -3.45 2.92 -7.34
CA LYS A 57 -4.04 3.06 -8.66
C LYS A 57 -3.49 2.02 -9.63
N GLN A 58 -2.18 1.82 -9.66
CA GLN A 58 -1.53 0.80 -10.49
C GLN A 58 -2.01 -0.61 -10.16
N VAL A 59 -2.19 -0.94 -8.87
CA VAL A 59 -2.74 -2.25 -8.45
C VAL A 59 -4.15 -2.46 -8.99
N ILE A 60 -5.01 -1.43 -8.91
CA ILE A 60 -6.40 -1.51 -9.38
C ILE A 60 -6.43 -1.66 -10.90
N GLU A 61 -5.64 -0.88 -11.63
CA GLU A 61 -5.54 -0.95 -13.09
C GLU A 61 -5.02 -2.31 -13.56
N ALA A 62 -3.97 -2.84 -12.92
CA ALA A 62 -3.42 -4.15 -13.23
C ALA A 62 -4.42 -5.29 -13.03
N ARG A 63 -5.34 -5.14 -12.05
CA ARG A 63 -6.42 -6.10 -11.81
C ARG A 63 -7.54 -6.01 -12.85
N GLN A 64 -7.82 -4.83 -13.38
CA GLN A 64 -8.90 -4.61 -14.36
C GLN A 64 -8.49 -4.99 -15.78
N GLY A 65 -7.19 -5.03 -16.07
CA GLY A 65 -6.63 -5.44 -17.38
C GLY A 65 -6.27 -6.93 -17.49
N ALA A 66 -6.68 -7.77 -16.55
CA ALA A 66 -6.40 -9.22 -16.51
C ALA A 66 -7.61 -10.05 -16.93
#